data_AF-A0A958Q963-F1
#
_entry.id   AF-A0A958Q963-F1
#
_cell.length_a   1.000
_cell.length_b   1.000
_cell.length_c   1.000
_cell.angle_alpha   90.00
_cell.angle_beta   90.00
_cell.angle_gamma   90.00
#
_symmetry.space_group_name_H-M   'P 1'
#
loop_
_entity.id
_entity.type
_entity.pdbx_description
1 polymer ?
#
loop_
_entity_poly.entity_id
_entity_poly.type
_entity_poly.pdbx_seq_one_letter_code
_entity_poly.pdbx_strand_id
1 'polypeptide(L)'
;LTPFTQGDCSEQTRISGDYLSGFFQGTQQALFESERSSIVITLQELSVTSLGALLALFERFVGIYAELINVNAYHQPGVEAGKKAAEQVVELQKKALQFLESDSEPQTIEALAEQLGAVGQELALFRILRRLVANGRLSASDSNLFQASFSIR
;
A
#
# COMPACT_ATOMS: atom_id res chain seq x y z
N LEU A 1 -7.00 -25.12 -30.41
CA LEU A 1 -5.89 -24.21 -30.11
C LEU A 1 -4.65 -24.80 -30.76
N THR A 2 -4.15 -24.17 -31.82
CA THR A 2 -2.94 -24.62 -32.50
C THR A 2 -1.76 -24.53 -31.53
N PRO A 3 -0.89 -25.57 -31.45
CA PRO A 3 0.33 -25.47 -30.66
C PRO A 3 1.17 -24.32 -31.22
N PHE A 4 1.77 -23.53 -30.32
CA PHE A 4 2.69 -22.46 -30.67
C PHE A 4 3.79 -23.02 -31.58
N THR A 5 3.73 -22.63 -32.85
CA THR A 5 4.75 -22.69 -33.92
C THR A 5 5.98 -23.55 -33.64
N GLN A 6 6.03 -24.70 -34.31
CA GLN A 6 7.29 -25.31 -34.77
C GLN A 6 8.03 -24.29 -35.63
N GLY A 7 9.01 -23.61 -35.02
CA GLY A 7 10.06 -22.91 -35.76
C GLY A 7 11.06 -23.95 -36.25
N ASP A 8 11.31 -23.95 -37.56
CA ASP A 8 12.32 -24.74 -38.26
C ASP A 8 13.68 -24.60 -37.54
N CYS A 9 14.18 -25.70 -36.95
CA CYS A 9 15.44 -25.70 -36.20
C CYS A 9 16.50 -26.51 -36.95
N SER A 10 17.19 -25.86 -37.90
CA SER A 10 18.47 -26.33 -38.44
C SER A 10 19.69 -25.76 -37.72
N GLU A 11 19.49 -25.02 -36.62
CA GLU A 11 20.52 -24.68 -35.62
C GLU A 11 19.92 -24.81 -34.22
N GLN A 12 20.71 -25.26 -33.24
CA GLN A 12 20.33 -25.41 -31.82
C GLN A 12 19.93 -24.06 -31.19
N THR A 13 18.75 -23.56 -31.56
CA THR A 13 18.28 -22.22 -31.23
C THR A 13 17.42 -22.32 -29.98
N ARG A 14 18.01 -21.97 -28.84
CA ARG A 14 17.31 -21.84 -27.55
C ARG A 14 16.11 -20.91 -27.72
N ILE A 15 14.93 -21.35 -27.29
CA ILE A 15 13.71 -20.54 -27.30
C ILE A 15 13.55 -19.81 -25.96
N SER A 16 12.72 -18.77 -25.92
CA SER A 16 12.47 -17.99 -24.68
C SER A 16 12.02 -18.86 -23.49
N GLY A 17 11.29 -19.95 -23.76
CA GLY A 17 10.88 -20.93 -22.76
C GLY A 17 12.06 -21.63 -22.06
N ASP A 18 13.14 -21.90 -22.78
CA ASP A 18 14.35 -22.54 -22.23
C ASP A 18 15.04 -21.60 -21.24
N TYR A 19 15.14 -20.31 -21.57
CA TYR A 19 15.68 -19.29 -20.67
C TYR A 19 14.82 -19.12 -19.42
N LEU A 20 13.49 -19.05 -19.57
CA LEU A 20 12.57 -18.92 -18.43
C LEU A 20 12.69 -20.11 -17.48
N SER A 21 12.76 -21.33 -18.01
CA SER A 21 12.98 -22.54 -17.22
C SER A 21 14.33 -22.51 -16.51
N GLY A 22 15.40 -22.09 -17.20
CA GLY A 22 16.73 -21.93 -16.61
C GLY A 22 16.75 -20.90 -15.46
N PHE A 23 16.10 -19.75 -15.63
CA PHE A 23 16.00 -18.73 -14.57
C PHE A 23 15.20 -19.22 -13.36
N PHE A 24 14.09 -19.93 -13.59
CA PHE A 24 13.30 -20.54 -12.52
C PHE A 24 14.15 -21.52 -11.70
N GLN A 25 14.83 -22.47 -12.35
CA GLN A 25 15.68 -23.46 -11.69
C GLN A 25 16.85 -22.79 -10.95
N GLY A 26 17.53 -21.83 -11.58
CA GLY A 26 18.63 -21.10 -10.96
C GLY A 26 18.20 -20.31 -9.73
N THR A 27 17.02 -19.67 -9.77
CA THR A 27 16.46 -18.94 -8.62
C THR A 27 16.10 -19.90 -7.48
N GLN A 28 15.48 -21.03 -7.79
CA GLN A 28 15.14 -22.04 -6.79
C GLN A 28 16.40 -22.57 -6.09
N GLN A 29 17.45 -22.88 -6.85
CA GLN A 29 18.72 -23.33 -6.31
C GLN A 29 19.36 -22.26 -5.40
N ALA A 30 19.41 -21.01 -5.84
CA ALA A 30 19.97 -19.91 -5.04
C ALA A 30 19.20 -19.68 -3.72
N LEU A 31 17.87 -19.83 -3.73
CA LEU A 31 17.06 -19.76 -2.52
C LEU A 31 17.39 -20.93 -1.58
N PHE A 32 17.51 -22.14 -2.11
CA PHE A 32 17.88 -23.32 -1.33
C PHE A 32 19.27 -23.17 -0.69
N GLU A 33 20.28 -22.73 -1.46
CA GLU A 33 21.63 -22.44 -0.97
C GLU A 33 21.66 -21.33 0.08
N SER A 34 20.72 -20.40 0.02
CA SER A 34 20.55 -19.33 1.01
C SER A 34 19.70 -19.77 2.22
N GLU A 35 19.44 -21.06 2.39
CA GLU A 35 18.60 -21.64 3.45
C GLU A 35 17.17 -21.07 3.49
N ARG A 36 16.65 -20.65 2.32
CA ARG A 36 15.28 -20.13 2.16
C ARG A 36 14.38 -21.18 1.56
N SER A 37 13.41 -21.64 2.34
CA SER A 37 12.37 -22.57 1.90
C SER A 37 11.54 -21.98 0.74
N SER A 38 11.28 -22.80 -0.26
CA SER A 38 10.38 -22.48 -1.37
C SER A 38 9.42 -23.63 -1.63
N ILE A 39 8.25 -23.32 -2.19
CA ILE A 39 7.23 -24.28 -2.59
C ILE A 39 6.93 -24.04 -4.07
N VAL A 40 6.82 -25.12 -4.84
CA VAL A 40 6.50 -25.08 -6.27
C VAL A 40 5.18 -25.79 -6.50
N ILE A 41 4.23 -25.10 -7.14
CA ILE A 41 2.97 -25.67 -7.60
C ILE A 41 3.04 -25.73 -9.12
N THR A 42 3.03 -26.93 -9.69
CA THR A 42 3.11 -27.15 -11.13
C THR A 42 1.73 -27.45 -11.69
N LEU A 43 1.34 -26.72 -12.73
CA LEU A 43 0.11 -26.97 -13.49
C LEU A 43 0.49 -27.60 -14.84
N GLN A 44 -0.23 -28.65 -15.25
CA GLN A 44 -0.02 -29.27 -16.57
C GLN A 44 -0.38 -28.33 -17.71
N GLU A 45 -1.42 -27.53 -17.51
CA GLU A 45 -1.86 -26.48 -18.43
C GLU A 45 -2.55 -25.35 -17.65
N LEU A 46 -2.58 -24.16 -18.23
CA LEU A 46 -3.41 -23.05 -17.75
C LEU A 46 -4.78 -23.13 -18.42
N SER A 47 -5.77 -23.64 -17.70
CA SER A 47 -7.16 -23.75 -18.12
C SER A 47 -8.09 -23.22 -17.02
N VAL A 48 -9.37 -23.02 -17.36
CA VAL A 48 -10.38 -22.55 -16.38
C VAL A 48 -10.44 -23.49 -15.17
N THR A 49 -10.30 -24.79 -15.41
CA THR A 49 -10.28 -25.81 -14.36
C THR A 49 -9.05 -25.70 -13.47
N SER A 50 -7.84 -25.60 -14.04
CA SER A 50 -6.61 -25.53 -13.25
C SER A 50 -6.50 -24.22 -12.47
N LEU A 51 -6.97 -23.11 -13.05
CA LEU A 51 -7.06 -21.82 -12.36
C LEU A 51 -8.09 -21.86 -11.22
N GLY A 52 -9.28 -22.43 -11.46
CA GLY A 52 -10.31 -22.58 -10.42
C GLY A 52 -9.83 -23.45 -9.26
N ALA A 53 -9.12 -24.55 -9.55
CA ALA A 53 -8.52 -25.40 -8.53
C ALA A 53 -7.43 -24.67 -7.72
N LEU A 54 -6.62 -23.82 -8.36
CA LEU A 54 -5.59 -23.02 -7.68
C LEU A 54 -6.20 -21.97 -6.74
N LEU A 55 -7.22 -21.24 -7.22
CA LEU A 55 -7.98 -20.30 -6.37
C LEU A 55 -8.59 -21.03 -5.19
N ALA A 56 -9.22 -22.18 -5.48
CA ALA A 56 -9.83 -22.98 -4.45
C ALA A 56 -8.80 -23.42 -3.39
N LEU A 57 -7.65 -23.94 -3.81
CA LEU A 57 -6.56 -24.33 -2.92
C LEU A 57 -6.17 -23.20 -1.96
N PHE A 58 -5.94 -21.99 -2.46
CA PHE A 58 -5.53 -20.86 -1.62
C PHE A 58 -6.64 -20.38 -0.68
N GLU A 59 -7.91 -20.39 -1.10
CA GLU A 59 -9.03 -20.08 -0.20
C GLU A 59 -9.08 -21.03 1.00
N ARG A 60 -8.92 -22.35 0.77
CA ARG A 60 -8.91 -23.34 1.87
C ARG A 60 -7.64 -23.22 2.69
N PHE A 61 -6.49 -22.97 2.07
CA PHE A 61 -5.21 -22.83 2.75
C PHE A 61 -5.25 -21.67 3.76
N VAL A 62 -5.74 -20.49 3.37
CA VAL A 62 -5.87 -19.34 4.27
C VAL A 62 -6.81 -19.65 5.43
N GLY A 63 -7.95 -20.29 5.17
CA GLY A 63 -8.89 -20.69 6.21
C GLY A 63 -8.28 -21.65 7.22
N ILE A 64 -7.63 -22.72 6.75
CA ILE A 64 -6.97 -23.72 7.60
C ILE A 64 -5.82 -23.07 8.39
N TYR A 65 -5.00 -22.25 7.75
CA TYR A 65 -3.89 -21.57 8.42
C TYR A 65 -4.40 -20.67 9.56
N ALA A 66 -5.45 -19.90 9.31
CA ALA A 66 -6.06 -19.03 10.31
C ALA A 66 -6.62 -19.81 11.51
N GLU A 67 -7.26 -20.97 11.26
CA GLU A 67 -7.69 -21.88 12.32
C GLU A 67 -6.51 -22.40 13.15
N LEU A 68 -5.41 -22.80 12.50
CA LEU A 68 -4.20 -23.30 13.17
C LEU A 68 -3.55 -22.25 14.09
N ILE A 69 -3.58 -20.98 13.71
CA ILE A 69 -3.04 -19.87 14.53
C ILE A 69 -4.10 -19.20 15.42
N ASN A 70 -5.31 -19.75 15.48
CA ASN A 70 -6.44 -19.24 16.26
C ASN A 70 -6.79 -17.77 15.96
N VAL A 71 -6.85 -17.42 14.67
CA VAL A 71 -7.25 -16.11 14.16
C VAL A 71 -8.48 -16.26 13.28
N ASN A 72 -9.40 -15.29 13.36
CA ASN A 72 -10.55 -15.25 12.46
C ASN A 72 -10.12 -14.72 11.08
N ALA A 73 -10.04 -15.59 10.07
CA ALA A 73 -9.72 -15.24 8.68
C ALA A 73 -10.78 -14.37 7.98
N TYR A 74 -11.99 -14.28 8.52
CA TYR A 74 -13.14 -13.68 7.84
C TYR A 74 -13.54 -12.31 8.39
N HIS A 75 -12.83 -11.79 9.40
CA HIS A 75 -13.12 -10.48 9.98
C HIS A 75 -11.94 -9.52 9.81
N GLN A 76 -12.25 -8.27 9.45
CA GLN A 76 -11.27 -7.23 9.10
C GLN A 76 -11.42 -5.95 9.96
N PRO A 77 -11.27 -6.04 11.30
CA PRO A 77 -11.54 -4.92 12.21
C PRO A 77 -10.63 -3.69 11.97
N GLY A 78 -9.41 -3.93 11.49
CA GLY A 78 -8.46 -2.85 11.18
C GLY A 78 -8.93 -1.90 10.07
N VAL A 79 -9.78 -2.37 9.15
CA VAL A 79 -10.30 -1.55 8.05
C VAL A 79 -11.22 -0.46 8.59
N GLU A 80 -12.12 -0.82 9.50
CA GLU A 80 -13.06 0.14 10.09
C GLU A 80 -12.37 1.12 11.04
N ALA A 81 -11.37 0.66 11.80
CA ALA A 81 -10.54 1.55 12.61
C ALA A 81 -9.77 2.55 11.72
N GLY A 82 -9.21 2.09 10.60
CA GLY A 82 -8.51 2.93 9.63
C GLY A 82 -9.42 4.00 9.00
N LYS A 83 -10.65 3.64 8.63
CA LYS A 83 -11.65 4.61 8.13
C LYS A 83 -11.97 5.68 9.16
N LYS A 84 -12.26 5.30 10.41
CA LYS A 84 -12.56 6.25 11.49
C LYS A 84 -11.40 7.20 11.76
N ALA A 85 -10.16 6.68 11.79
CA ALA A 85 -8.97 7.51 11.95
C ALA A 85 -8.78 8.47 10.77
N ALA A 86 -9.04 8.03 9.54
CA ALA A 86 -8.97 8.89 8.35
C ALA A 86 -10.04 9.99 8.38
N GLU A 87 -11.28 9.67 8.78
CA GLU A 87 -12.36 10.65 8.95
C GLU A 87 -11.98 11.74 9.95
N GLN A 88 -11.38 11.37 11.09
CA GLN A 88 -10.90 12.35 12.08
C GLN A 88 -9.86 13.32 11.50
N VAL A 89 -8.92 12.82 10.69
CA VAL A 89 -7.91 13.66 10.01
C VAL A 89 -8.57 14.60 9.00
N VAL A 90 -9.56 14.12 8.26
CA VAL A 90 -10.31 14.95 7.30
C VAL A 90 -11.13 16.04 8.00
N GLU A 91 -11.78 15.71 9.12
CA GLU A 91 -12.51 16.70 9.92
C GLU A 91 -11.58 17.76 10.53
N LEU A 92 -10.41 17.35 11.04
CA LEU A 92 -9.41 18.29 11.53
C LEU A 92 -8.93 19.23 10.41
N GLN A 93 -8.72 18.71 9.20
CA GLN A 93 -8.37 19.52 8.04
C GLN A 93 -9.47 20.54 7.69
N LYS A 94 -10.75 20.14 7.71
CA LYS A 94 -11.86 21.06 7.44
C LYS A 94 -11.91 22.18 8.47
N LYS A 95 -11.80 21.85 9.75
CA LYS A 95 -11.80 22.83 10.84
C LYS A 95 -10.62 23.81 10.72
N ALA A 96 -9.42 23.31 10.44
CA ALA A 96 -8.23 24.15 10.24
C ALA A 96 -8.41 25.12 9.07
N LEU A 97 -8.96 24.66 7.94
CA LEU A 97 -9.24 25.53 6.80
C LEU A 97 -10.30 26.58 7.14
N GLN A 98 -11.43 26.18 7.72
CA GLN A 98 -12.49 27.12 8.12
C GLN A 98 -11.98 28.19 9.09
N PHE A 99 -11.13 27.80 10.03
CA PHE A 99 -10.53 28.72 10.97
C PHE A 99 -9.65 29.75 10.25
N LEU A 100 -8.74 29.29 9.40
CA LEU A 100 -7.87 30.15 8.59
C LEU A 100 -8.61 30.97 7.51
N GLU A 101 -9.84 30.60 7.15
CA GLU A 101 -10.74 31.40 6.29
C GLU A 101 -11.40 32.53 7.07
N SER A 102 -11.74 32.27 8.34
CA SER A 102 -12.42 33.24 9.21
C SER A 102 -11.48 34.26 9.86
N ASP A 103 -10.26 33.84 10.18
CA ASP A 103 -9.23 34.66 10.81
C ASP A 103 -8.15 34.98 9.77
N SER A 104 -7.93 36.27 9.51
CA SER A 104 -7.00 36.73 8.48
C SER A 104 -5.54 36.78 8.95
N GLU A 105 -5.28 36.47 10.23
CA GLU A 105 -3.92 36.46 10.76
C GLU A 105 -3.22 35.10 10.60
N PRO A 106 -1.93 35.08 10.20
CA PRO A 106 -1.18 33.83 10.11
C PRO A 106 -1.01 33.16 11.49
N GLN A 107 -1.45 31.90 11.61
CA GLN A 107 -1.41 31.16 12.88
C GLN A 107 -0.30 30.10 12.89
N THR A 108 0.35 29.89 14.05
CA THR A 108 1.28 28.76 14.24
C THR A 108 0.50 27.47 14.52
N ILE A 109 1.19 26.33 14.47
CA ILE A 109 0.57 25.01 14.69
C ILE A 109 0.05 24.91 16.13
N GLU A 110 0.81 25.42 17.11
CA GLU A 110 0.45 25.38 18.52
C GLU A 110 -0.80 26.22 18.79
N ALA A 111 -0.83 27.47 18.29
CA ALA A 111 -1.97 28.36 18.43
C ALA A 111 -3.23 27.77 17.77
N LEU A 112 -3.08 27.21 16.57
CA LEU A 112 -4.18 26.57 15.86
C LEU A 112 -4.67 25.30 16.57
N ALA A 113 -3.77 24.52 17.17
CA ALA A 113 -4.15 23.34 17.95
C ALA A 113 -4.93 23.72 19.21
N GLU A 114 -4.54 24.79 19.92
CA GLU A 114 -5.26 25.30 21.09
C GLU A 114 -6.66 25.80 20.71
N GLN A 115 -6.77 26.63 19.66
CA GLN A 115 -8.04 27.21 19.23
C GLN A 115 -9.02 26.16 18.67
N LEU A 116 -8.52 25.11 18.02
CA LEU A 116 -9.33 24.00 17.52
C LEU A 116 -9.67 22.95 18.60
N GLY A 117 -9.13 23.09 19.82
CA GLY A 117 -9.26 22.09 20.88
C GLY A 117 -8.61 20.75 20.52
N ALA A 118 -7.58 20.79 19.67
CA ALA A 118 -6.87 19.64 19.11
C ALA A 118 -5.49 19.42 19.77
N VAL A 119 -5.34 19.83 21.02
CA VAL A 119 -4.11 19.64 21.83
C VAL A 119 -3.77 18.14 21.88
N GLY A 120 -2.53 17.79 21.55
CA GLY A 120 -2.04 16.42 21.37
C GLY A 120 -2.15 15.88 19.93
N GLN A 121 -2.67 16.66 18.98
CA GLN A 121 -2.75 16.31 17.56
C GLN A 121 -1.88 17.22 16.67
N GLU A 122 -0.88 17.88 17.24
CA GLU A 122 0.00 18.86 16.58
C GLU A 122 0.70 18.24 15.37
N LEU A 123 1.15 16.98 15.50
CA LEU A 123 1.79 16.26 14.40
C LEU A 123 0.81 15.98 13.24
N ALA A 124 -0.45 15.67 13.54
CA ALA A 124 -1.47 15.47 12.51
C ALA A 124 -1.78 16.79 11.81
N LEU A 125 -1.91 17.88 12.57
CA LEU A 125 -2.12 19.23 12.06
C LEU A 125 -0.95 19.69 11.19
N PHE A 126 0.29 19.51 11.64
CA PHE A 126 1.50 19.76 10.86
C PHE A 126 1.49 19.03 9.52
N ARG A 127 1.17 17.72 9.51
CA ARG A 127 1.11 16.93 8.28
C ARG A 127 0.03 17.43 7.33
N ILE A 128 -1.13 17.82 7.86
CA ILE A 128 -2.22 18.42 7.09
C ILE A 128 -1.76 19.73 6.46
N LEU A 129 -1.26 20.68 7.26
CA LEU A 129 -0.84 22.01 6.80
C LEU A 129 0.31 21.93 5.80
N ARG A 130 1.33 21.11 6.08
CA ARG A 130 2.42 20.83 5.14
C ARG A 130 1.91 20.33 3.79
N ARG A 131 0.94 19.41 3.79
CA ARG A 131 0.31 18.92 2.55
C ARG A 131 -0.47 20.03 1.83
N LEU A 132 -1.19 20.87 2.56
CA LEU A 132 -1.97 21.97 1.98
C LEU A 132 -1.07 23.05 1.36
N VAL A 133 0.05 23.38 2.00
CA VAL A 133 1.08 24.28 1.46
C VAL A 133 1.70 23.68 0.19
N ALA A 134 2.09 22.40 0.22
CA ALA A 134 2.64 21.73 -0.96
C ALA A 134 1.66 21.69 -2.16
N ASN A 135 0.35 21.69 -1.89
CA ASN A 135 -0.70 21.76 -2.91
C ASN A 135 -1.12 23.20 -3.27
N GLY A 136 -0.41 24.22 -2.76
CA GLY A 136 -0.66 25.63 -3.07
C GLY A 136 -1.96 26.21 -2.49
N ARG A 137 -2.58 25.52 -1.52
CA ARG A 137 -3.83 25.96 -0.87
C ARG A 137 -3.60 26.88 0.33
N LEU A 138 -2.41 26.81 0.93
CA LEU A 138 -1.98 27.66 2.03
C LEU A 138 -0.61 28.25 1.71
N SER A 139 -0.30 29.37 2.33
CA SER A 139 1.03 29.98 2.35
C SER A 139 1.65 29.80 3.73
N ALA A 140 2.97 29.59 3.79
CA ALA A 140 3.74 29.50 5.03
C ALA A 140 4.75 30.64 5.10
N SER A 141 4.96 31.20 6.29
CA SER A 141 5.89 32.33 6.50
C SER A 141 7.37 31.94 6.52
N ASP A 142 7.70 30.68 6.87
CA ASP A 142 9.07 30.18 7.02
C ASP A 142 9.29 28.86 6.26
N SER A 143 10.55 28.64 5.88
CA SER A 143 11.11 27.38 5.42
C SER A 143 10.98 26.24 6.43
N ASN A 144 11.09 26.53 7.75
CA ASN A 144 10.81 25.56 8.79
C ASN A 144 9.31 25.50 9.08
N LEU A 145 8.62 24.61 8.35
CA LEU A 145 7.16 24.46 8.44
C LEU A 145 6.63 24.10 9.83
N PHE A 146 7.45 23.60 10.75
CA PHE A 146 6.98 23.30 12.11
C PHE A 146 6.82 24.57 12.96
N GLN A 147 7.61 25.60 12.70
CA GLN A 147 7.58 26.90 13.39
C GLN A 147 6.91 28.00 12.53
N ALA A 148 6.52 27.67 11.30
CA ALA A 148 5.91 28.62 10.38
C ALA A 148 4.49 28.99 10.83
N SER A 149 4.10 30.21 10.46
CA SER A 149 2.71 30.65 10.51
C SER A 149 2.06 30.38 9.16
N PHE A 150 0.81 29.91 9.19
CA PHE A 150 0.06 29.52 8.01
C PHE A 150 -1.09 30.49 7.77
N SER A 151 -1.27 30.90 6.51
CA SER A 151 -2.41 31.71 6.07
C SER A 151 -3.00 31.14 4.79
N ILE A 152 -4.24 31.50 4.48
CA ILE A 152 -4.83 31.20 3.18
C ILE A 152 -4.16 32.03 2.10
N ARG A 153 -4.08 31.43 0.90
CA ARG A 153 -3.56 32.08 -0.29
C ARG A 153 -4.65 32.84 -1.03
#